data_AF-A0A166EHC7-F1
#
_entry.id   AF-A0A166EHC7-F1
#
_cell.length_a   1.000
_cell.length_b   1.000
_cell.length_c   1.000
_cell.angle_alpha   90.00
_cell.angle_beta   90.00
_cell.angle_gamma   90.00
#
_symmetry.space_group_name_H-M   'P 1'
#
loop_
_entity.id
_entity.type
_entity.pdbx_description
1 polymer ?
#
loop_
_entity_poly.entity_id
_entity_poly.type
_entity_poly.pdbx_seq_one_letter_code
_entity_poly.pdbx_strand_id
1 'polypeptide(L)'
;MYRVFVLVYMLLSAWTSAEDEVSATGTTHRLGHSADTIKEDLRIATTHRNRRNSVANWLRLLLRLYLSEYGDAYEIEDIMEDTASIITGPGVLALVSGIDPLRAGPRLVVVTRSYQVFRFRNFFIAAGYTLCDQASMVPPMAPFLSVESDPCIASVTQLSRTRDGLTRCVDIYGTSRYPEDMVPTFNATPYMNYFYSNGFAMLYPQMTMDRCGLIRSSDEEQYMPSTALPLGLHGYDLSDDVFDLARYREICPKLSRTPGDDFFLELEFRRDDYECRPILDSWESCSLRE
;
A
#
# COMPACT_ATOMS: atom_id res chain seq x y z
N MET A 1 2.53 16.55 -17.47
CA MET A 1 1.93 15.97 -16.25
C MET A 1 2.86 15.98 -15.02
N TYR A 2 4.20 15.96 -15.14
CA TYR A 2 5.14 16.17 -14.00
C TYR A 2 4.94 17.45 -13.15
N ARG A 3 4.14 18.41 -13.62
CA ARG A 3 3.91 19.69 -12.94
C ARG A 3 2.93 19.60 -11.77
N VAL A 4 2.01 18.62 -11.75
CA VAL A 4 1.01 18.50 -10.65
C VAL A 4 1.68 17.97 -9.39
N PHE A 5 2.55 16.96 -9.50
CA PHE A 5 3.31 16.45 -8.36
C PHE A 5 4.25 17.50 -7.74
N VAL A 6 4.91 18.32 -8.57
CA VAL A 6 5.76 19.42 -8.08
C VAL A 6 4.92 20.54 -7.44
N LEU A 7 3.75 20.87 -8.00
CA LEU A 7 2.87 21.90 -7.45
C LEU A 7 2.24 21.47 -6.12
N VAL A 8 1.86 20.20 -5.98
CA VAL A 8 1.32 19.64 -4.73
C VAL A 8 2.43 19.48 -3.68
N TYR A 9 3.65 19.11 -4.09
CA TYR A 9 4.83 19.15 -3.23
C TYR A 9 5.11 20.57 -2.70
N MET A 10 4.93 21.60 -3.53
CA MET A 10 5.03 23.01 -3.13
C MET A 10 3.85 23.48 -2.26
N LEU A 11 2.64 22.96 -2.47
CA LEU A 11 1.47 23.32 -1.66
C LEU A 11 1.46 22.63 -0.30
N LEU A 12 1.97 21.39 -0.20
CA LEU A 12 2.17 20.69 1.07
C LEU A 12 3.24 21.34 1.95
N SER A 13 4.29 21.88 1.33
CA SER A 13 5.31 22.67 2.04
C SER A 13 4.81 24.05 2.49
N ALA A 14 3.75 24.58 1.86
CA ALA A 14 3.07 25.80 2.33
C ALA A 14 2.05 25.52 3.44
N TRP A 15 1.39 24.36 3.44
CA TRP A 15 0.38 23.98 4.44
C TRP A 15 0.98 23.73 5.84
N THR A 16 2.21 23.20 5.91
CA THR A 16 2.96 23.03 7.17
C THR A 16 3.47 24.34 7.77
N SER A 17 3.42 25.46 7.03
CA SER A 17 3.83 26.78 7.54
C SER A 17 2.70 27.54 8.25
N ALA A 18 1.47 27.01 8.25
CA ALA A 18 0.29 27.70 8.81
C ALA A 18 -0.08 27.24 10.24
N GLU A 19 0.56 26.20 10.78
CA GLU A 19 0.36 25.76 12.17
C GLU A 19 1.47 26.19 13.14
N ASP A 20 2.55 26.82 12.63
CA ASP A 20 3.65 27.39 13.42
C ASP A 20 3.66 28.92 13.34
N GLU A 21 2.60 29.57 13.83
CA GLU A 21 2.63 31.01 14.19
C GLU A 21 2.42 31.22 15.70
N VAL A 22 3.11 30.43 16.53
CA VAL A 22 3.50 30.85 17.90
C VAL A 22 4.87 30.25 18.22
N SER A 23 5.95 30.82 17.67
CA SER A 23 7.21 31.04 18.39
C SER A 23 8.24 31.65 17.45
N ALA A 24 8.49 32.94 17.65
CA ALA A 24 9.58 33.66 17.03
C ALA A 24 10.93 33.09 17.51
N THR A 25 11.64 32.41 16.61
CA THR A 25 13.11 32.52 16.46
C THR A 25 13.49 31.86 15.14
N GLY A 26 14.16 32.62 14.29
CA GLY A 26 14.47 32.21 12.92
C GLY A 26 15.30 30.93 12.84
N THR A 27 14.79 29.98 12.06
CA THR A 27 15.60 29.00 11.35
C THR A 27 14.82 28.66 10.09
N THR A 28 15.31 29.10 8.92
CA THR A 28 14.72 28.75 7.62
C THR A 28 14.93 27.26 7.36
N HIS A 29 14.00 26.42 7.83
CA HIS A 29 13.93 25.01 7.45
C HIS A 29 13.22 24.88 6.10
N ARG A 30 13.99 24.65 5.04
CA ARG A 30 13.45 24.07 3.80
C ARG A 30 13.10 22.61 4.09
N LEU A 31 11.86 22.34 4.48
CA LEU A 31 11.30 21.00 4.49
C LEU A 31 10.70 20.71 3.11
N GLY A 32 11.57 20.29 2.19
CA GLY A 32 11.10 19.33 1.21
C GLY A 32 10.90 18.02 1.98
N HIS A 33 9.69 17.46 2.02
CA HIS A 33 9.50 16.14 2.61
C HIS A 33 10.37 15.17 1.82
N SER A 34 11.49 14.73 2.43
CA SER A 34 12.30 13.65 1.89
C SER A 34 11.62 12.33 2.26
N ALA A 35 12.00 11.23 1.61
CA ALA A 35 11.59 9.89 2.05
C ALA A 35 11.84 9.66 3.56
N ASP A 36 12.82 10.36 4.14
CA ASP A 36 13.13 10.27 5.57
C ASP A 36 12.08 10.97 6.44
N THR A 37 11.43 12.03 5.95
CA THR A 37 10.35 12.72 6.68
C THR A 37 9.11 11.83 6.80
N ILE A 38 8.77 11.10 5.73
CA ILE A 38 7.63 10.18 5.70
C ILE A 38 7.81 9.04 6.70
N LYS A 39 9.03 8.48 6.74
CA LYS A 39 9.39 7.44 7.70
C LYS A 39 9.31 7.94 9.13
N GLU A 40 9.82 9.14 9.38
CA GLU A 40 9.80 9.73 10.72
C GLU A 40 8.36 10.03 11.17
N ASP A 41 7.51 10.53 10.29
CA ASP A 41 6.08 10.78 10.57
C ASP A 41 5.34 9.46 10.90
N LEU A 42 5.57 8.40 10.12
CA LEU A 42 5.00 7.07 10.42
C LEU A 42 5.55 6.49 11.74
N ARG A 43 6.83 6.69 12.04
CA ARG A 43 7.47 6.27 13.30
C ARG A 43 6.95 7.06 14.51
N ILE A 44 6.65 8.33 14.32
CA ILE A 44 6.00 9.16 15.33
C ILE A 44 4.55 8.68 15.54
N ALA A 45 3.84 8.27 14.48
CA ALA A 45 2.46 7.78 14.61
C ALA A 45 2.37 6.46 15.40
N THR A 46 3.40 5.59 15.33
CA THR A 46 3.44 4.36 16.15
C THR A 46 3.59 4.70 17.65
N THR A 47 4.28 5.79 17.99
CA THR A 47 4.66 6.15 19.38
C THR A 47 3.78 7.24 20.03
N HIS A 48 3.19 8.14 19.24
CA HIS A 48 2.46 9.32 19.74
C HIS A 48 1.02 9.39 19.20
N ARG A 49 0.04 9.00 20.04
CA ARG A 49 -1.40 9.01 19.70
C ARG A 49 -1.90 10.35 19.15
N ASN A 50 -1.42 11.47 19.69
CA ASN A 50 -1.88 12.81 19.29
C ASN A 50 -1.47 13.21 17.86
N ARG A 51 -0.43 12.58 17.29
CA ARG A 51 0.03 12.85 15.92
C ARG A 51 -0.53 11.88 14.88
N ARG A 52 -1.18 10.79 15.31
CA ARG A 52 -1.78 9.79 14.41
C ARG A 52 -2.73 10.39 13.39
N ASN A 53 -3.57 11.34 13.80
CA ASN A 53 -4.54 11.97 12.91
C ASN A 53 -3.87 12.80 11.80
N SER A 54 -2.82 13.54 12.12
CA SER A 54 -2.09 14.34 11.11
C SER A 54 -1.43 13.43 10.07
N VAL A 55 -0.76 12.36 10.53
CA VAL A 55 -0.13 11.36 9.66
C VAL A 55 -1.17 10.61 8.82
N ALA A 56 -2.31 10.25 9.40
CA ALA A 56 -3.42 9.61 8.70
C ALA A 56 -4.00 10.51 7.59
N ASN A 57 -4.26 11.79 7.89
CA ASN A 57 -4.75 12.76 6.91
C ASN A 57 -3.77 12.96 5.76
N TRP A 58 -2.48 13.05 6.08
CA TRP A 58 -1.43 13.20 5.09
C TRP A 58 -1.29 11.95 4.21
N LEU A 59 -1.33 10.75 4.77
CA LEU A 59 -1.34 9.50 4.00
C LEU A 59 -2.58 9.39 3.11
N ARG A 60 -3.75 9.77 3.61
CA ARG A 60 -4.97 9.79 2.81
C ARG A 60 -4.83 10.74 1.62
N LEU A 61 -4.23 11.91 1.81
CA LEU A 61 -3.95 12.83 0.71
C LEU A 61 -3.00 12.19 -0.32
N LEU A 62 -1.93 11.53 0.11
CA LEU A 62 -1.04 10.82 -0.80
C LEU A 62 -1.76 9.72 -1.58
N LEU A 63 -2.60 8.93 -0.90
CA LEU A 63 -3.42 7.91 -1.54
C LEU A 63 -4.32 8.55 -2.60
N ARG A 64 -5.04 9.62 -2.28
CA ARG A 64 -5.92 10.32 -3.23
C ARG A 64 -5.16 10.87 -4.44
N LEU A 65 -3.98 11.43 -4.24
CA LEU A 65 -3.13 11.86 -5.35
C LEU A 65 -2.72 10.70 -6.25
N TYR A 66 -2.34 9.56 -5.65
CA TYR A 66 -2.02 8.35 -6.40
C TYR A 66 -3.24 7.81 -7.17
N LEU A 67 -4.42 7.75 -6.54
CA LEU A 67 -5.66 7.29 -7.17
C LEU A 67 -6.14 8.23 -8.29
N SER A 68 -5.86 9.53 -8.18
CA SER A 68 -6.22 10.54 -9.20
C SER A 68 -5.56 10.31 -10.57
N GLU A 69 -4.47 9.55 -10.59
CA GLU A 69 -3.80 9.13 -11.83
C GLU A 69 -4.61 8.06 -12.60
N TYR A 70 -5.54 7.39 -11.92
CA TYR A 70 -6.37 6.33 -12.48
C TYR A 70 -7.81 6.80 -12.73
N GLY A 71 -8.40 7.62 -11.86
CA GLY A 71 -9.77 8.12 -12.03
C GLY A 71 -10.11 9.20 -11.01
N ASP A 72 -11.39 9.41 -10.74
CA ASP A 72 -11.81 10.21 -9.58
C ASP A 72 -11.45 9.47 -8.29
N ALA A 73 -10.56 10.06 -7.48
CA ALA A 73 -10.08 9.44 -6.26
C ALA A 73 -11.18 9.25 -5.21
N TYR A 74 -12.17 10.15 -5.15
CA TYR A 74 -13.27 10.05 -4.18
C TYR A 74 -14.21 8.91 -4.55
N GLU A 75 -14.55 8.79 -5.83
CA GLU A 75 -15.40 7.69 -6.31
C GLU A 75 -14.70 6.33 -6.14
N ILE A 76 -13.37 6.27 -6.33
CA ILE A 76 -12.59 5.06 -6.02
C ILE A 76 -12.66 4.73 -4.51
N GLU A 77 -12.45 5.70 -3.62
CA GLU A 77 -12.56 5.50 -2.17
C GLU A 77 -13.98 5.03 -1.77
N ASP A 78 -15.03 5.61 -2.35
CA ASP A 78 -16.42 5.22 -2.08
C ASP A 78 -16.71 3.79 -2.54
N ILE A 79 -16.24 3.40 -3.75
CA ILE A 79 -16.34 2.01 -4.20
C ILE A 79 -15.55 1.08 -3.28
N MET A 80 -14.35 1.47 -2.84
CA MET A 80 -13.55 0.69 -1.89
C MET A 80 -14.31 0.44 -0.59
N GLU A 81 -14.98 1.47 -0.06
CA GLU A 81 -15.80 1.36 1.14
C GLU A 81 -16.97 0.39 0.95
N ASP A 82 -17.77 0.62 -0.10
CA ASP A 82 -18.95 -0.19 -0.42
C ASP A 82 -18.63 -1.67 -0.63
N THR A 83 -17.41 -1.96 -1.06
CA THR A 83 -16.95 -3.31 -1.41
C THR A 83 -16.00 -3.91 -0.40
N ALA A 84 -15.68 -3.20 0.69
CA ALA A 84 -14.63 -3.54 1.66
C ALA A 84 -13.30 -3.95 0.97
N SER A 85 -12.91 -3.19 -0.05
CA SER A 85 -11.73 -3.49 -0.87
C SER A 85 -10.49 -2.79 -0.36
N ILE A 86 -9.33 -3.36 -0.72
CA ILE A 86 -8.03 -2.80 -0.39
C ILE A 86 -7.24 -2.42 -1.64
N ILE A 87 -6.37 -1.43 -1.51
CA ILE A 87 -5.29 -1.12 -2.47
C ILE A 87 -3.97 -1.57 -1.86
N THR A 88 -3.12 -2.26 -2.63
CA THR A 88 -1.88 -2.87 -2.11
C THR A 88 -0.77 -2.96 -3.17
N GLY A 89 0.27 -3.75 -2.89
CA GLY A 89 1.33 -4.10 -3.83
C GLY A 89 2.42 -3.03 -3.97
N PRO A 90 3.19 -3.07 -5.07
CA PRO A 90 4.38 -2.23 -5.24
C PRO A 90 4.11 -0.72 -5.21
N GLY A 91 2.96 -0.27 -5.73
CA GLY A 91 2.59 1.15 -5.69
C GLY A 91 2.39 1.66 -4.26
N VAL A 92 1.73 0.86 -3.41
CA VAL A 92 1.53 1.20 -1.99
C VAL A 92 2.86 1.21 -1.24
N LEU A 93 3.71 0.19 -1.43
CA LEU A 93 5.04 0.15 -0.83
C LEU A 93 5.87 1.39 -1.20
N ALA A 94 5.86 1.77 -2.47
CA ALA A 94 6.58 2.95 -2.94
C ALA A 94 6.05 4.23 -2.27
N LEU A 95 4.73 4.39 -2.21
CA LEU A 95 4.08 5.54 -1.58
C LEU A 95 4.49 5.69 -0.12
N VAL A 96 4.43 4.62 0.68
CA VAL A 96 4.81 4.67 2.11
C VAL A 96 6.33 4.75 2.32
N SER A 97 7.12 4.39 1.30
CA SER A 97 8.58 4.56 1.32
C SER A 97 9.04 5.93 0.83
N GLY A 98 8.11 6.82 0.45
CA GLY A 98 8.41 8.14 -0.11
C GLY A 98 8.98 8.13 -1.52
N ILE A 99 8.69 7.07 -2.28
CA ILE A 99 9.08 6.89 -3.68
C ILE A 99 7.86 7.17 -4.55
N ASP A 100 8.07 7.69 -5.76
CA ASP A 100 7.00 7.86 -6.75
C ASP A 100 6.34 6.49 -7.05
N PRO A 101 5.06 6.31 -6.69
CA PRO A 101 4.36 5.04 -6.87
C PRO A 101 4.16 4.69 -8.34
N LEU A 102 4.07 5.68 -9.24
CA LEU A 102 3.90 5.42 -10.67
C LEU A 102 5.17 4.92 -11.34
N ARG A 103 6.33 5.22 -10.74
CA ARG A 103 7.63 4.76 -11.23
C ARG A 103 7.96 3.36 -10.73
N ALA A 104 7.67 3.06 -9.46
CA ALA A 104 7.99 1.78 -8.83
C ALA A 104 6.89 0.73 -9.05
N GLY A 105 5.62 1.15 -9.08
CA GLY A 105 4.44 0.31 -9.28
C GLY A 105 3.46 0.98 -10.25
N PRO A 106 3.74 0.96 -11.58
CA PRO A 106 2.91 1.65 -12.57
C PRO A 106 1.47 1.13 -12.68
N ARG A 107 1.16 0.03 -11.98
CA ARG A 107 -0.14 -0.64 -11.96
C ARG A 107 -0.81 -0.42 -10.61
N LEU A 108 -2.05 0.03 -10.62
CA LEU A 108 -2.89 0.07 -9.42
C LEU A 108 -3.36 -1.35 -9.13
N VAL A 109 -3.10 -1.85 -7.92
CA VAL A 109 -3.56 -3.17 -7.50
C VAL A 109 -4.73 -2.99 -6.53
N VAL A 110 -5.90 -3.44 -6.96
CA VAL A 110 -7.12 -3.47 -6.16
C VAL A 110 -7.40 -4.92 -5.81
N VAL A 111 -7.70 -5.19 -4.54
CA VAL A 111 -8.14 -6.51 -4.08
C VAL A 111 -9.53 -6.36 -3.50
N THR A 112 -10.46 -7.16 -3.98
CA THR A 112 -11.87 -7.12 -3.61
C THR A 112 -12.44 -8.53 -3.55
N ARG A 113 -13.68 -8.69 -3.11
CA ARG A 113 -14.38 -9.96 -3.21
C ARG A 113 -14.75 -10.23 -4.67
N SER A 114 -14.64 -11.48 -5.13
CA SER A 114 -14.87 -11.83 -6.55
C SER A 114 -16.23 -11.37 -7.08
N TYR A 115 -17.28 -11.45 -6.27
CA TYR A 115 -18.61 -10.99 -6.68
C TYR A 115 -18.74 -9.46 -6.75
N GLN A 116 -17.78 -8.68 -6.23
CA GLN A 116 -17.75 -7.21 -6.27
C GLN A 116 -16.84 -6.63 -7.36
N VAL A 117 -16.03 -7.47 -8.04
CA VAL A 117 -15.09 -7.04 -9.10
C VAL A 117 -15.75 -6.17 -10.17
N PHE A 118 -17.03 -6.44 -10.47
CA PHE A 118 -17.78 -5.68 -11.48
C PHE A 118 -17.92 -4.19 -11.13
N ARG A 119 -17.90 -3.79 -9.85
CA ARG A 119 -18.01 -2.40 -9.41
C ARG A 119 -16.83 -1.58 -9.92
N PHE A 120 -15.61 -1.99 -9.57
CA PHE A 120 -14.39 -1.37 -10.07
C PHE A 120 -14.27 -1.48 -11.59
N ARG A 121 -14.56 -2.65 -12.15
CA ARG A 121 -14.50 -2.85 -13.60
C ARG A 121 -15.36 -1.83 -14.35
N ASN A 122 -16.62 -1.68 -13.94
CA ASN A 122 -17.55 -0.76 -14.60
C ASN A 122 -17.13 0.70 -14.43
N PHE A 123 -16.66 1.08 -13.23
CA PHE A 123 -16.10 2.42 -12.98
C PHE A 123 -14.92 2.74 -13.91
N PHE A 124 -13.91 1.85 -13.97
CA PHE A 124 -12.75 2.11 -14.82
C PHE A 124 -13.11 2.09 -16.31
N ILE A 125 -14.03 1.23 -16.75
CA ILE A 125 -14.54 1.27 -18.13
C ILE A 125 -15.20 2.62 -18.43
N ALA A 126 -16.03 3.14 -17.52
CA ALA A 126 -16.62 4.47 -17.66
C ALA A 126 -15.57 5.59 -17.68
N ALA A 127 -14.45 5.40 -16.97
CA ALA A 127 -13.29 6.30 -16.98
C ALA A 127 -12.36 6.12 -18.22
N GLY A 128 -12.79 5.33 -19.20
CA GLY A 128 -12.10 5.14 -20.48
C GLY A 128 -11.04 4.03 -20.50
N TYR A 129 -11.07 3.11 -19.53
CA TYR A 129 -10.24 1.90 -19.57
C TYR A 129 -10.87 0.81 -20.44
N THR A 130 -10.03 -0.04 -21.00
CA THR A 130 -10.42 -1.23 -21.76
C THR A 130 -9.87 -2.48 -21.09
N LEU A 131 -10.62 -3.60 -21.19
CA LEU A 131 -10.14 -4.90 -20.72
C LEU A 131 -8.89 -5.29 -21.52
N CYS A 132 -7.84 -5.70 -20.79
CA CYS A 132 -6.64 -6.23 -21.42
C CYS A 132 -6.92 -7.65 -21.93
N ASP A 133 -6.51 -7.92 -23.16
CA ASP A 133 -6.37 -9.27 -23.70
C ASP A 133 -4.92 -9.77 -23.55
N GLN A 134 -4.65 -11.00 -23.98
CA GLN A 134 -3.30 -11.59 -23.93
C GLN A 134 -2.27 -10.83 -24.78
N ALA A 135 -2.71 -10.02 -25.75
CA ALA A 135 -1.86 -9.25 -26.65
C ALA A 135 -1.59 -7.82 -26.14
N SER A 136 -2.29 -7.39 -25.09
CA SER A 136 -2.22 -6.03 -24.56
C SER A 136 -0.85 -5.74 -23.95
N MET A 137 -0.23 -4.64 -24.38
CA MET A 137 1.01 -4.15 -23.78
C MET A 137 0.74 -3.48 -22.43
N VAL A 138 0.83 -4.25 -21.36
CA VAL A 138 0.73 -3.74 -19.98
C VAL A 138 2.11 -3.41 -19.40
N PRO A 139 2.27 -2.33 -18.61
CA PRO A 139 3.51 -2.06 -17.90
C PRO A 139 3.91 -3.25 -17.03
N PRO A 140 5.22 -3.55 -16.89
CA PRO A 140 5.66 -4.59 -15.98
C PRO A 140 5.31 -4.21 -14.53
N MET A 141 5.05 -5.23 -13.70
CA MET A 141 4.86 -5.08 -12.26
C MET A 141 5.81 -6.04 -11.55
N ALA A 142 6.43 -5.57 -10.47
CA ALA A 142 7.27 -6.41 -9.65
C ALA A 142 6.42 -7.58 -9.09
N PRO A 143 6.93 -8.83 -9.12
CA PRO A 143 6.21 -9.94 -8.54
C PRO A 143 6.08 -9.70 -7.04
N PHE A 144 4.84 -9.60 -6.54
CA PHE A 144 4.53 -9.38 -5.12
C PHE A 144 3.66 -10.49 -4.52
N LEU A 145 3.05 -11.32 -5.36
CA LEU A 145 2.24 -12.47 -4.96
C LEU A 145 3.11 -13.73 -4.94
N SER A 146 2.92 -14.58 -3.93
CA SER A 146 3.47 -15.94 -3.94
C SER A 146 2.50 -16.93 -4.58
N VAL A 147 2.97 -18.13 -4.90
CA VAL A 147 2.14 -19.26 -5.39
C VAL A 147 1.00 -19.58 -4.42
N GLU A 148 1.21 -19.43 -3.11
CA GLU A 148 0.17 -19.63 -2.08
C GLU A 148 -0.96 -18.60 -2.13
N SER A 149 -0.81 -17.52 -2.91
CA SER A 149 -1.89 -16.54 -3.12
C SER A 149 -2.95 -17.08 -4.10
N ASP A 150 -2.59 -18.04 -4.95
CA ASP A 150 -3.46 -18.57 -6.01
C ASP A 150 -4.78 -19.15 -5.46
N PRO A 151 -4.80 -19.94 -4.36
CA PRO A 151 -6.05 -20.41 -3.74
C PRO A 151 -6.96 -19.28 -3.21
N CYS A 152 -6.39 -18.11 -2.88
CA CYS A 152 -7.16 -16.95 -2.41
C CYS A 152 -7.80 -16.18 -3.58
N ILE A 153 -7.21 -16.23 -4.78
CA ILE A 153 -7.60 -15.46 -5.96
C ILE A 153 -8.58 -16.29 -6.80
N ALA A 154 -9.84 -15.88 -6.84
CA ALA A 154 -10.84 -16.54 -7.68
C ALA A 154 -10.89 -15.95 -9.11
N SER A 155 -10.45 -14.70 -9.29
CA SER A 155 -10.46 -14.05 -10.61
C SER A 155 -9.47 -12.89 -10.67
N VAL A 156 -8.90 -12.63 -11.84
CA VAL A 156 -8.09 -11.44 -12.11
C VAL A 156 -8.69 -10.68 -13.29
N THR A 157 -9.00 -9.40 -13.10
CA THR A 157 -9.43 -8.50 -14.17
C THR A 157 -8.36 -7.44 -14.37
N GLN A 158 -7.78 -7.40 -15.57
CA GLN A 158 -6.78 -6.39 -15.95
C GLN A 158 -7.40 -5.39 -16.91
N LEU A 159 -7.19 -4.11 -16.63
CA LEU A 159 -7.71 -2.99 -17.40
C LEU A 159 -6.56 -2.05 -17.74
N SER A 160 -6.60 -1.44 -18.92
CA SER A 160 -5.61 -0.44 -19.34
C SER A 160 -6.26 0.78 -19.99
N ARG A 161 -5.59 1.92 -19.87
CA ARG A 161 -5.95 3.18 -20.54
C ARG A 161 -4.68 3.84 -21.03
N THR A 162 -4.64 4.18 -22.31
CA THR A 162 -3.52 4.91 -22.92
C THR A 162 -3.97 6.31 -23.30
N ARG A 163 -3.30 7.33 -22.77
CA ARG A 163 -3.57 8.73 -23.08
C ARG A 163 -2.26 9.49 -23.26
N ASP A 164 -2.13 10.24 -24.34
CA ASP A 164 -0.94 11.06 -24.64
C ASP A 164 0.39 10.28 -24.56
N GLY A 165 0.37 9.01 -25.01
CA GLY A 165 1.53 8.11 -24.99
C GLY A 165 1.82 7.48 -23.62
N LEU A 166 1.00 7.75 -22.60
CA LEU A 166 1.14 7.22 -21.26
C LEU A 166 0.10 6.12 -21.01
N THR A 167 0.56 4.91 -20.69
CA THR A 167 -0.31 3.78 -20.33
C THR A 167 -0.46 3.69 -18.82
N ARG A 168 -1.70 3.61 -18.35
CA ARG A 168 -2.08 3.27 -16.98
C ARG A 168 -2.77 1.93 -16.97
N CYS A 169 -2.45 1.10 -15.99
CA CYS A 169 -3.05 -0.22 -15.83
C CYS A 169 -3.60 -0.42 -14.42
N VAL A 170 -4.71 -1.12 -14.34
CA VAL A 170 -5.36 -1.49 -13.07
C VAL A 170 -5.54 -3.00 -13.06
N ASP A 171 -5.13 -3.62 -11.97
CA ASP A 171 -5.29 -5.04 -11.71
C ASP A 171 -6.28 -5.20 -10.57
N ILE A 172 -7.41 -5.85 -10.86
CA ILE A 172 -8.44 -6.14 -9.88
C ILE A 172 -8.40 -7.62 -9.58
N TYR A 173 -7.91 -7.95 -8.40
CA TYR A 173 -7.89 -9.31 -7.86
C TYR A 173 -9.20 -9.55 -7.10
N GLY A 174 -10.02 -10.45 -7.62
CA GLY A 174 -11.22 -10.93 -6.95
C GLY A 174 -10.89 -12.14 -6.10
N THR A 175 -11.11 -12.04 -4.80
CA THR A 175 -10.86 -13.10 -3.81
C THR A 175 -12.13 -13.83 -3.41
N SER A 176 -11.98 -15.11 -3.04
CA SER A 176 -13.10 -15.94 -2.55
C SER A 176 -13.53 -15.58 -1.12
N ARG A 177 -12.66 -14.92 -0.35
CA ARG A 177 -12.84 -14.56 1.06
C ARG A 177 -12.76 -13.05 1.28
N TYR A 178 -12.10 -12.60 2.35
CA TYR A 178 -11.85 -11.19 2.60
C TYR A 178 -10.57 -10.75 1.86
N PRO A 179 -10.53 -9.55 1.26
CA PRO A 179 -9.36 -9.08 0.51
C PRO A 179 -8.05 -9.09 1.32
N GLU A 180 -8.12 -8.80 2.60
CA GLU A 180 -7.00 -8.78 3.53
C GLU A 180 -6.41 -10.16 3.84
N ASP A 181 -7.17 -11.25 3.62
CA ASP A 181 -6.67 -12.63 3.77
C ASP A 181 -5.55 -12.95 2.76
N MET A 182 -5.46 -12.21 1.65
CA MET A 182 -4.41 -12.36 0.65
C MET A 182 -3.08 -11.68 1.06
N VAL A 183 -3.11 -10.71 1.99
CA VAL A 183 -1.92 -9.94 2.35
C VAL A 183 -0.81 -10.80 2.96
N PRO A 184 -1.10 -11.73 3.89
CA PRO A 184 -0.09 -12.63 4.42
C PRO A 184 0.57 -13.52 3.37
N THR A 185 -0.08 -13.79 2.23
CA THR A 185 0.42 -14.66 1.17
C THR A 185 1.37 -13.95 0.20
N PHE A 186 1.67 -12.67 0.39
CA PHE A 186 2.63 -11.96 -0.44
C PHE A 186 4.03 -12.54 -0.32
N ASN A 187 4.78 -12.48 -1.41
CA ASN A 187 6.10 -13.08 -1.50
C ASN A 187 7.17 -12.34 -0.68
N ALA A 188 6.90 -11.14 -0.19
CA ALA A 188 7.82 -10.38 0.64
C ALA A 188 7.10 -9.52 1.67
N THR A 189 7.66 -9.42 2.88
CA THR A 189 7.10 -8.61 3.97
C THR A 189 6.94 -7.12 3.64
N PRO A 190 7.80 -6.46 2.83
CA PRO A 190 7.58 -5.07 2.45
C PRO A 190 6.29 -4.84 1.65
N TYR A 191 5.74 -5.84 0.97
CA TYR A 191 4.47 -5.69 0.25
C TYR A 191 3.25 -5.77 1.16
N MET A 192 3.40 -6.15 2.44
CA MET A 192 2.30 -6.38 3.38
C MET A 192 1.77 -5.07 3.99
N ASN A 193 1.54 -4.10 3.11
CA ASN A 193 1.04 -2.76 3.36
C ASN A 193 -0.17 -2.54 2.46
N TYR A 194 -1.26 -2.00 3.01
CA TYR A 194 -2.48 -1.81 2.24
C TYR A 194 -3.36 -0.70 2.80
N PHE A 195 -4.15 -0.11 1.91
CA PHE A 195 -5.14 0.92 2.23
C PHE A 195 -6.55 0.37 2.11
N TYR A 196 -7.39 0.68 3.10
CA TYR A 196 -8.85 0.72 2.96
C TYR A 196 -9.31 2.12 2.56
N SER A 197 -10.61 2.29 2.30
CA SER A 197 -11.22 3.62 2.09
C SER A 197 -11.10 4.52 3.32
N ASN A 198 -11.11 3.92 4.52
CA ASN A 198 -11.15 4.59 5.81
C ASN A 198 -9.86 4.38 6.62
N GLY A 199 -8.79 3.84 6.04
CA GLY A 199 -7.55 3.67 6.80
C GLY A 199 -6.41 3.03 6.05
N PHE A 200 -5.33 2.85 6.79
CA PHE A 200 -4.09 2.22 6.33
C PHE A 200 -3.62 1.20 7.35
N ALA A 201 -3.15 0.05 6.86
CA ALA A 201 -2.59 -1.03 7.66
C ALA A 201 -1.21 -1.43 7.14
N MET A 202 -0.29 -1.65 8.08
CA MET A 202 1.10 -2.03 7.84
C MET A 202 1.50 -3.11 8.84
N LEU A 203 1.78 -4.32 8.34
CA LEU A 203 2.05 -5.50 9.18
C LEU A 203 3.45 -5.49 9.80
N TYR A 204 4.43 -4.87 9.14
CA TYR A 204 5.82 -4.82 9.60
C TYR A 204 6.38 -3.40 9.49
N PRO A 205 5.92 -2.47 10.34
CA PRO A 205 6.26 -1.06 10.25
C PRO A 205 7.75 -0.81 10.45
N GLN A 206 8.36 -1.44 11.46
CA GLN A 206 9.79 -1.28 11.72
C GLN A 206 10.64 -1.76 10.53
N MET A 207 10.32 -2.92 9.97
CA MET A 207 11.04 -3.45 8.80
C MET A 207 10.87 -2.54 7.57
N THR A 208 9.65 -2.05 7.34
CA THR A 208 9.35 -1.12 6.25
C THR A 208 10.14 0.19 6.39
N MET A 209 10.22 0.74 7.61
CA MET A 209 10.97 1.97 7.91
C MET A 209 12.49 1.77 7.78
N ASP A 210 13.00 0.66 8.30
CA ASP A 210 14.41 0.29 8.24
C ASP A 210 14.84 -0.19 6.85
N ARG A 211 13.89 -0.33 5.92
CA ARG A 211 14.08 -0.90 4.58
C ARG A 211 14.75 -2.27 4.66
N CYS A 212 14.29 -3.11 5.56
CA CYS A 212 14.63 -4.52 5.56
C CYS A 212 13.38 -5.35 5.30
N GLY A 213 13.56 -6.56 4.76
CA GLY A 213 12.45 -7.40 4.38
C GLY A 213 12.84 -8.85 4.31
N LEU A 214 11.84 -9.71 4.38
CA LEU A 214 11.99 -11.14 4.16
C LEU A 214 11.28 -11.49 2.87
N ILE A 215 11.93 -12.28 2.03
CA ILE A 215 11.34 -12.84 0.82
C ILE A 215 11.06 -14.31 1.10
N ARG A 216 9.85 -14.78 0.82
CA ARG A 216 9.51 -16.20 0.88
C ARG A 216 10.42 -16.97 -0.07
N SER A 217 11.21 -17.92 0.45
CA SER A 217 11.97 -18.84 -0.39
C SER A 217 10.97 -19.76 -1.04
N SER A 218 10.82 -19.70 -2.36
CA SER A 218 10.11 -20.76 -3.05
C SER A 218 10.95 -22.03 -2.89
N ASP A 219 10.43 -23.04 -2.19
CA ASP A 219 11.03 -24.39 -2.11
C ASP A 219 11.28 -25.00 -3.50
N GLU A 220 10.68 -24.42 -4.54
CA GLU A 220 11.00 -24.69 -5.92
C GLU A 220 12.29 -23.98 -6.35
N GLU A 221 13.43 -24.61 -6.09
CA GLU A 221 14.76 -24.32 -6.68
C GLU A 221 14.79 -24.32 -8.24
N GLN A 222 13.65 -24.31 -8.94
CA GLN A 222 13.58 -24.50 -10.39
C GLN A 222 13.06 -23.30 -11.22
N TYR A 223 12.58 -22.20 -10.64
CA TYR A 223 11.94 -21.16 -11.49
C TYR A 223 12.26 -19.69 -11.26
N MET A 224 13.23 -19.35 -10.40
CA MET A 224 13.69 -17.96 -10.31
C MET A 224 15.22 -17.91 -10.48
N PRO A 225 15.75 -17.44 -11.63
CA PRO A 225 17.16 -17.14 -11.73
C PRO A 225 17.51 -16.12 -10.64
N SER A 226 18.59 -16.39 -9.89
CA SER A 226 19.09 -15.60 -8.75
C SER A 226 19.40 -14.13 -9.05
N THR A 227 19.28 -13.71 -10.32
CA THR A 227 19.41 -12.33 -10.79
C THR A 227 18.07 -11.56 -10.83
N ALA A 228 16.95 -12.20 -10.51
CA ALA A 228 15.60 -11.62 -10.50
C ALA A 228 15.00 -11.49 -9.09
N LEU A 229 15.83 -11.22 -8.06
CA LEU A 229 15.36 -10.51 -6.87
C LEU A 229 14.52 -9.32 -7.38
N PRO A 230 13.30 -9.07 -6.88
CA PRO A 230 12.40 -8.13 -7.53
C PRO A 230 13.10 -6.77 -7.63
N LEU A 231 13.44 -6.37 -8.86
CA LEU A 231 13.97 -5.04 -9.19
C LEU A 231 13.10 -3.91 -8.62
N GLY A 232 11.89 -4.20 -8.15
CA GLY A 232 10.92 -3.30 -7.52
C GLY A 232 10.96 -3.17 -5.99
N LEU A 233 11.85 -3.85 -5.26
CA LEU A 233 12.04 -3.65 -3.81
C LEU A 233 13.08 -2.55 -3.49
N HIS A 234 13.35 -1.67 -4.47
CA HIS A 234 14.15 -0.44 -4.43
C HIS A 234 14.74 -0.03 -3.06
N GLY A 235 15.96 -0.50 -2.76
CA GLY A 235 16.71 -0.09 -1.59
C GLY A 235 16.31 -0.78 -0.28
N TYR A 236 15.58 -1.90 -0.36
CA TYR A 236 15.41 -2.81 0.74
C TYR A 236 16.53 -3.85 0.80
N ASP A 237 17.07 -4.07 2.00
CA ASP A 237 17.96 -5.18 2.31
C ASP A 237 17.11 -6.41 2.61
N LEU A 238 17.15 -7.38 1.69
CA LEU A 238 16.30 -8.56 1.71
C LEU A 238 17.10 -9.77 2.15
N SER A 239 16.52 -10.56 3.06
CA SER A 239 17.02 -11.89 3.39
C SER A 239 16.03 -12.93 2.86
N ASP A 240 16.56 -14.05 2.38
CA ASP A 240 15.76 -15.23 2.07
C ASP A 240 15.02 -15.69 3.33
N ASP A 241 13.84 -16.30 3.11
CA ASP A 241 13.08 -16.96 4.14
C ASP A 241 13.96 -18.00 4.79
N VAL A 242 14.28 -17.75 6.05
CA VAL A 242 14.84 -18.77 6.88
C VAL A 242 13.62 -19.33 7.59
N PHE A 243 13.21 -20.55 7.22
CA PHE A 243 12.31 -21.39 8.03
C PHE A 243 12.75 -21.51 9.52
N ASP A 244 13.90 -20.95 9.87
CA ASP A 244 14.38 -20.69 11.20
C ASP A 244 13.78 -19.38 11.79
N LEU A 245 12.73 -19.56 12.60
CA LEU A 245 12.20 -18.54 13.53
C LEU A 245 13.29 -17.86 14.39
N ALA A 246 14.49 -18.44 14.55
CA ALA A 246 15.59 -17.82 15.27
C ALA A 246 16.23 -16.64 14.52
N ARG A 247 16.32 -16.66 13.18
CA ARG A 247 16.86 -15.53 12.40
C ARG A 247 15.88 -14.38 12.22
N TYR A 248 14.58 -14.68 12.23
CA TYR A 248 13.51 -13.69 12.42
C TYR A 248 13.74 -12.86 13.70
N ARG A 249 14.22 -13.50 14.78
CA ARG A 249 14.58 -12.85 16.06
C ARG A 249 15.92 -12.11 16.02
N GLU A 250 16.83 -12.44 15.11
CA GLU A 250 18.09 -11.69 14.92
C GLU A 250 17.87 -10.39 14.12
N ILE A 251 17.02 -10.43 13.08
CA ILE A 251 16.77 -9.27 12.21
C ILE A 251 15.71 -8.33 12.82
N CYS A 252 14.73 -8.88 13.54
CA CYS A 252 13.72 -8.09 14.24
C CYS A 252 13.40 -8.76 15.61
N PRO A 253 14.13 -8.41 16.68
CA PRO A 253 14.07 -9.07 18.00
C PRO A 253 12.71 -9.10 18.70
N LYS A 254 11.69 -8.46 18.14
CA LYS A 254 10.39 -8.26 18.76
C LYS A 254 9.24 -9.10 18.17
N LEU A 255 9.47 -9.91 17.13
CA LEU A 255 8.41 -10.69 16.45
C LEU A 255 8.02 -12.03 17.11
N SER A 256 8.27 -12.22 18.41
CA SER A 256 7.57 -13.28 19.16
C SER A 256 6.09 -12.92 19.21
N ARG A 257 5.26 -13.49 18.33
CA ARG A 257 3.81 -13.23 18.30
C ARG A 257 3.18 -13.60 19.64
N THR A 258 2.97 -12.60 20.49
CA THR A 258 2.13 -12.68 21.67
C THR A 258 0.80 -12.00 21.35
N PRO A 259 -0.35 -12.56 21.76
CA PRO A 259 -1.62 -11.84 21.64
C PRO A 259 -1.52 -10.48 22.34
N GLY A 260 -1.69 -9.38 21.60
CA GLY A 260 -1.60 -8.01 22.11
C GLY A 260 -0.30 -7.25 21.81
N ASP A 261 0.57 -7.76 20.94
CA ASP A 261 1.83 -7.08 20.60
C ASP A 261 1.67 -5.97 19.53
N ASP A 262 2.16 -4.76 19.86
CA ASP A 262 2.13 -3.49 19.11
C ASP A 262 3.01 -3.48 17.82
N PHE A 263 3.03 -4.54 17.00
CA PHE A 263 3.85 -4.61 15.77
C PHE A 263 3.12 -4.31 14.48
N PHE A 264 1.85 -3.93 14.54
CA PHE A 264 1.09 -3.46 13.38
C PHE A 264 0.85 -1.95 13.51
N LEU A 265 0.94 -1.22 12.41
CA LEU A 265 0.52 0.17 12.36
C LEU A 265 -0.83 0.24 11.66
N GLU A 266 -1.84 0.66 12.40
CA GLU A 266 -3.16 1.00 11.90
C GLU A 266 -3.41 2.50 12.06
N LEU A 267 -3.83 3.13 10.97
CA LEU A 267 -4.18 4.53 10.91
C LEU A 267 -5.58 4.67 10.35
N GLU A 268 -6.49 5.26 11.13
CA GLU A 268 -7.86 5.53 10.71
C GLU A 268 -7.95 6.89 10.01
N PHE A 269 -8.50 6.90 8.80
CA PHE A 269 -8.87 8.10 8.08
C PHE A 269 -10.23 8.57 8.59
N ARG A 270 -10.21 9.43 9.62
CA ARG A 270 -11.44 10.05 10.11
C ARG A 270 -12.13 10.78 8.96
N ARG A 271 -13.34 10.33 8.61
CA ARG A 271 -14.34 11.21 7.99
C ARG A 271 -14.84 12.07 9.14
N ASP A 272 -14.85 13.39 8.96
CA ASP A 272 -15.46 14.28 9.95
C ASP A 272 -16.84 13.73 10.33
N ASP A 273 -17.01 13.47 11.64
CA ASP A 273 -18.12 12.80 12.33
C ASP A 273 -19.35 12.48 11.48
N TYR A 274 -19.54 11.23 11.03
CA TYR A 274 -20.86 10.57 10.96
C TYR A 274 -20.68 9.04 10.82
N GLU A 275 -21.44 8.31 11.64
CA GLU A 275 -21.43 6.87 11.82
C GLU A 275 -21.76 6.08 10.54
N CYS A 276 -20.79 5.31 10.04
CA CYS A 276 -20.97 3.98 9.45
C CYS A 276 -19.58 3.35 9.27
N ARG A 277 -19.19 2.49 10.21
CA ARG A 277 -17.88 1.81 10.22
C ARG A 277 -17.98 0.50 9.44
N PRO A 278 -17.12 0.23 8.44
CA PRO A 278 -16.60 -1.12 8.29
C PRO A 278 -15.64 -1.34 9.46
N ILE A 279 -16.10 -2.17 10.38
CA ILE A 279 -15.45 -2.52 11.63
C ILE A 279 -14.18 -3.34 11.32
N LEU A 280 -13.02 -2.84 11.76
CA LEU A 280 -11.73 -3.55 11.79
C LEU A 280 -11.75 -4.80 12.71
N ASP A 281 -12.83 -5.04 13.48
CA ASP A 281 -13.01 -6.22 14.35
C ASP A 281 -13.08 -7.56 13.58
N SER A 282 -13.12 -7.58 12.23
CA SER A 282 -13.08 -8.84 11.47
C SER A 282 -11.77 -9.61 11.67
N TRP A 283 -10.67 -8.93 12.01
CA TRP A 283 -9.36 -9.59 12.17
C TRP A 283 -9.18 -10.32 13.49
N GLU A 284 -9.78 -9.86 14.59
CA GLU A 284 -9.78 -10.61 15.85
C GLU A 284 -10.41 -12.00 15.65
N SER A 285 -11.40 -12.11 14.76
CA SER A 285 -12.09 -13.37 14.46
C SER A 285 -11.30 -14.36 13.58
N CYS A 286 -10.26 -13.90 12.87
CA CYS A 286 -9.36 -14.79 12.09
C CYS A 286 -8.23 -15.40 12.94
N SER A 287 -7.94 -14.84 14.12
CA SER A 287 -6.91 -15.36 15.04
C SER A 287 -7.37 -16.50 15.96
N LEU A 288 -8.65 -16.90 15.88
CA LEU A 288 -9.24 -17.95 16.72
C LEU A 288 -10.05 -18.95 15.89
N ARG A 289 -9.40 -19.66 14.96
CA ARG A 289 -9.77 -21.05 14.64
C ARG A 289 -8.51 -21.87 14.51
N GLU A 290 -8.36 -22.75 15.49
CA GLU A 290 -7.35 -23.81 15.62
C GLU A 290 -7.16 -24.64 14.35
#